data_AF-A0A3N4HS62-F1
#
_entry.id   AF-A0A3N4HS62-F1
#
_cell.length_a   1.000
_cell.length_b   1.000
_cell.length_c   1.000
_cell.angle_alpha   90.00
_cell.angle_beta   90.00
_cell.angle_gamma   90.00
#
_symmetry.space_group_name_H-M   'P 1'
#
loop_
_entity.id
_entity.type
_entity.pdbx_description
1 polymer ?
#
loop_
_entity_poly.entity_id
_entity_poly.type
_entity_poly.pdbx_seq_one_letter_code
_entity_poly.pdbx_strand_id
1 'polypeptide(L)'
;MSELDSREKQAEKSTCSTKSVRWDYDMHERGHETTYEGQKRFNNRLSGRVPWPCQCHFTDTFTSALRSTVSWLRAAPHYRRAEEIIFYYGYQPLEIRSNPLPRSLRLLVEQYMLFFMNTFLPFAVGLKSPGFHETDNKYLMSLGECYMRVIYALGFSSYFERRQMAGLLRTNQLLLIELILKASMDLVKAWMILAASAGPATRIWEAVGCLKRVEAEIYRLYQTLISFFLSARFRSERLELLLVRYLSEPNDLNMEVIKGLDTAEEYFQRYNTGEEERPRIRPPTPDLD
;
A
#
# COMPACT_ATOMS: atom_id res chain seq x y z
N MET A 1 20.40 44.88 15.02
CA MET A 1 19.73 43.92 14.12
C MET A 1 20.83 43.20 13.36
N SER A 2 21.23 42.05 13.89
CA SER A 2 22.58 41.48 13.73
C SER A 2 22.58 40.25 12.82
N GLU A 3 23.76 39.96 12.26
CA GLU A 3 24.07 38.79 11.41
C GLU A 3 23.71 37.43 12.02
N LEU A 4 23.37 37.37 13.31
CA LEU A 4 22.85 36.18 13.98
C LEU A 4 21.46 35.77 13.48
N ASP A 5 20.59 36.75 13.18
CA ASP A 5 19.22 36.51 12.68
C ASP A 5 19.23 35.95 11.23
N SER A 6 20.28 36.27 10.49
CA SER A 6 20.49 35.79 9.11
C SER A 6 20.99 34.34 9.07
N ARG A 7 21.75 33.90 10.08
CA ARG A 7 22.28 32.54 10.17
C ARG A 7 21.26 31.54 10.72
N GLU A 8 20.38 31.97 11.63
CA GLU A 8 19.31 31.13 12.17
C GLU A 8 18.25 30.80 11.09
N LYS A 9 17.92 31.79 10.23
CA LYS A 9 17.04 31.58 9.06
C LYS A 9 17.66 30.72 7.95
N GLN A 10 18.98 30.60 7.90
CA GLN A 10 19.67 29.72 6.94
C GLN A 10 19.81 28.29 7.46
N ALA A 11 19.87 28.08 8.78
CA ALA A 11 19.91 26.76 9.40
C ALA A 11 18.54 26.04 9.37
N GLU A 12 17.42 26.78 9.49
CA GLU A 12 16.07 26.19 9.43
C GLU A 12 15.63 25.77 8.02
N LYS A 13 16.24 26.31 6.96
CA LYS A 13 15.97 25.86 5.57
C LYS A 13 16.74 24.60 5.15
N SER A 14 17.63 24.07 6.00
CA SER A 14 18.62 23.04 5.61
C SER A 14 18.32 21.61 6.08
N THR A 15 17.27 21.32 6.85
CA THR A 15 17.16 20.00 7.53
C THR A 15 15.91 19.16 7.25
N CYS A 16 14.97 19.57 6.40
CA CYS A 16 13.80 18.74 6.12
C CYS A 16 13.27 18.84 4.68
N SER A 17 14.15 18.71 3.69
CA SER A 17 13.73 18.69 2.29
C SER A 17 14.51 17.65 1.48
N THR A 18 13.77 16.80 0.76
CA THR A 18 14.20 16.03 -0.44
C THR A 18 15.02 14.74 -0.29
N LYS A 19 14.90 13.95 0.78
CA LYS A 19 15.40 12.54 0.76
C LYS A 19 14.34 11.49 0.42
N SER A 20 13.05 11.83 0.47
CA SER A 20 11.96 10.89 0.14
C SER A 20 11.85 10.59 -1.37
N VAL A 21 12.17 11.57 -2.23
CA VAL A 21 12.03 11.44 -3.70
C VAL A 21 13.17 10.62 -4.34
N ARG A 22 14.32 10.49 -3.66
CA ARG A 22 15.48 9.77 -4.20
C ARG A 22 15.28 8.25 -4.25
N TRP A 23 14.35 7.70 -3.46
CA TRP A 23 14.02 6.28 -3.47
C TRP A 23 13.26 5.87 -4.73
N ASP A 24 12.35 6.69 -5.24
CA ASP A 24 11.57 6.38 -6.44
C ASP A 24 12.45 6.37 -7.71
N TYR A 25 13.51 7.19 -7.75
CA TYR A 25 14.42 7.28 -8.91
C TYR A 25 15.38 6.08 -8.99
N ASP A 26 15.99 5.66 -7.88
CA ASP A 26 16.89 4.49 -7.81
C ASP A 26 16.15 3.17 -8.05
N MET A 27 14.84 3.13 -7.80
CA MET A 27 13.96 2.00 -8.12
C MET A 27 13.67 1.86 -9.61
N HIS A 28 13.68 2.96 -10.37
CA HIS A 28 13.44 2.92 -11.81
C HIS A 28 14.67 2.42 -12.60
N GLU A 29 15.90 2.83 -12.25
CA GLU A 29 17.08 2.53 -13.07
C GLU A 29 17.58 1.08 -13.01
N ARG A 30 17.44 0.39 -11.87
CA ARG A 30 17.80 -1.05 -11.78
C ARG A 30 16.76 -2.00 -12.38
N GLY A 31 15.60 -1.50 -12.78
CA GLY A 31 14.47 -2.30 -13.27
C GLY A 31 14.40 -2.49 -14.79
N HIS A 32 14.91 -1.56 -15.60
CA HIS A 32 14.51 -1.48 -17.03
C HIS A 32 15.07 -2.58 -17.96
N GLU A 33 16.28 -3.10 -17.74
CA GLU A 33 16.77 -4.28 -18.50
C GLU A 33 16.15 -5.60 -18.01
N THR A 34 15.56 -5.61 -16.81
CA THR A 34 14.92 -6.81 -16.24
C THR A 34 13.42 -6.89 -16.48
N THR A 35 12.75 -5.79 -16.86
CA THR A 35 11.31 -5.74 -17.09
C THR A 35 10.90 -6.48 -18.36
N TYR A 36 11.60 -6.32 -19.49
CA TYR A 36 11.23 -7.02 -20.73
C TYR A 36 11.42 -8.54 -20.63
N GLU A 37 12.60 -9.01 -20.21
CA GLU A 37 12.85 -10.45 -20.03
C GLU A 37 12.03 -11.04 -18.90
N GLY A 38 11.77 -10.27 -17.84
CA GLY A 38 10.83 -10.63 -16.79
C GLY A 38 9.39 -10.79 -17.30
N GLN A 39 8.88 -9.81 -18.04
CA GLN A 39 7.55 -9.85 -18.64
C GLN A 39 7.41 -10.98 -19.66
N LYS A 40 8.45 -11.24 -20.46
CA LYS A 40 8.52 -12.37 -21.39
C LYS A 40 8.47 -13.70 -20.64
N ARG A 41 9.24 -13.85 -19.55
CA ARG A 41 9.19 -15.04 -18.67
C ARG A 41 7.80 -15.22 -18.05
N PHE A 42 7.20 -14.14 -17.54
CA PHE A 42 5.85 -14.15 -16.99
C PHE A 42 4.81 -14.63 -18.03
N ASN A 43 4.85 -14.06 -19.23
CA ASN A 43 3.97 -14.47 -20.33
C ASN A 43 4.17 -15.92 -20.77
N ASN A 44 5.42 -16.39 -20.81
CA ASN A 44 5.73 -17.78 -21.10
C ASN A 44 5.19 -18.74 -20.02
N ARG A 45 5.14 -18.31 -18.74
CA ARG A 45 4.58 -19.12 -17.65
C ARG A 45 3.06 -19.14 -17.64
N LEU A 46 2.43 -18.00 -17.89
CA LEU A 46 0.98 -17.92 -18.02
C LEU A 46 0.45 -18.76 -19.18
N SER A 47 1.18 -18.82 -20.29
CA SER A 47 0.84 -19.66 -21.45
C SER A 47 1.19 -21.14 -21.26
N GLY A 48 1.73 -21.54 -20.11
CA GLY A 48 2.16 -22.91 -19.83
C GLY A 48 3.39 -23.36 -20.64
N ARG A 49 4.02 -22.48 -21.43
CA ARG A 49 5.22 -22.77 -22.22
C ARG A 49 6.45 -22.99 -21.34
N VAL A 50 6.48 -22.33 -20.19
CA VAL A 50 7.53 -22.50 -19.18
C VAL A 50 6.84 -22.90 -17.88
N PRO A 51 7.22 -24.02 -17.24
CA PRO A 51 6.67 -24.35 -15.93
C PRO A 51 7.03 -23.24 -14.94
N TRP A 52 6.17 -23.01 -13.96
CA TRP A 52 6.58 -22.21 -12.81
C TRP A 52 7.82 -22.87 -12.20
N PRO A 53 8.88 -22.12 -11.86
CA PRO A 53 10.06 -22.68 -11.23
C PRO A 53 9.62 -23.57 -10.08
N CYS A 54 10.15 -24.78 -9.97
CA CYS A 54 9.70 -25.85 -9.07
C CYS A 54 9.78 -25.48 -7.57
N GLN A 55 10.25 -24.27 -7.24
CA GLN A 55 10.37 -23.72 -5.89
C GLN A 55 9.62 -22.38 -5.73
N CYS A 56 8.81 -21.97 -6.71
CA CYS A 56 7.83 -20.89 -6.52
C CYS A 56 6.73 -21.45 -5.64
N HIS A 57 6.81 -21.19 -4.33
CA HIS A 57 5.87 -21.67 -3.33
C HIS A 57 4.56 -20.88 -3.32
N PHE A 58 4.03 -20.55 -4.50
CA PHE A 58 2.67 -20.06 -4.58
C PHE A 58 1.74 -21.18 -4.17
N THR A 59 0.67 -20.81 -3.48
CA THR A 59 -0.45 -21.72 -3.36
C THR A 59 -1.00 -22.04 -4.75
N ASP A 60 -1.51 -23.26 -4.94
CA ASP A 60 -2.18 -23.65 -6.19
C ASP A 60 -3.35 -22.71 -6.50
N THR A 61 -4.05 -22.27 -5.44
CA THR A 61 -5.11 -21.26 -5.50
C THR A 61 -4.61 -19.94 -6.10
N PHE A 62 -3.48 -19.42 -5.63
CA PHE A 62 -2.88 -18.19 -6.18
C PHE A 62 -2.54 -18.34 -7.66
N THR A 63 -1.88 -19.45 -8.02
CA THR A 63 -1.46 -19.72 -9.40
C THR A 63 -2.66 -19.84 -10.34
N SER A 64 -3.72 -20.54 -9.91
CA SER A 64 -4.96 -20.69 -10.67
C SER A 64 -5.67 -19.36 -10.85
N ALA A 65 -5.80 -18.57 -9.78
CA ALA A 65 -6.44 -17.26 -9.83
C ALA A 65 -5.69 -16.31 -10.77
N LEU A 66 -4.36 -16.23 -10.66
CA LEU A 66 -3.54 -15.40 -11.55
C LEU A 66 -3.73 -15.75 -13.03
N ARG A 67 -3.72 -17.05 -13.37
CA ARG A 67 -3.99 -17.51 -14.74
C ARG A 67 -5.39 -17.13 -15.20
N SER A 68 -6.40 -17.35 -14.35
CA SER A 68 -7.79 -17.01 -14.63
C SER A 68 -7.97 -15.51 -14.86
N THR A 69 -7.42 -14.68 -13.98
CA THR A 69 -7.52 -13.21 -14.08
C THR A 69 -6.85 -12.68 -15.34
N VAL A 70 -5.64 -13.15 -15.68
CA VAL A 70 -4.99 -12.70 -16.92
C VAL A 70 -5.73 -13.18 -18.16
N SER A 71 -6.27 -14.40 -18.15
CA SER A 71 -7.11 -14.90 -19.24
C SER A 71 -8.39 -14.06 -19.41
N TRP A 72 -9.06 -13.74 -18.30
CA TRP A 72 -10.26 -12.90 -18.30
C TRP A 72 -9.96 -11.49 -18.81
N LEU A 73 -8.88 -10.87 -18.34
CA LEU A 73 -8.43 -9.56 -18.80
C LEU A 73 -8.17 -9.54 -20.31
N ARG A 74 -7.45 -10.53 -20.84
CA ARG A 74 -7.19 -10.65 -22.29
C ARG A 74 -8.46 -10.74 -23.14
N ALA A 75 -9.54 -11.27 -22.58
CA ALA A 75 -10.83 -11.39 -23.24
C ALA A 75 -11.68 -10.10 -23.13
N ALA A 76 -11.32 -9.15 -22.25
CA ALA A 76 -12.11 -7.95 -22.05
C ALA A 76 -11.93 -6.95 -23.22
N PRO A 77 -13.02 -6.39 -23.78
CA PRO A 77 -12.99 -5.62 -25.04
C PRO A 77 -12.21 -4.29 -24.98
N HIS A 78 -11.87 -3.83 -23.78
CA HIS A 78 -11.13 -2.58 -23.55
C HIS A 78 -9.75 -2.81 -22.93
N TYR A 79 -9.33 -4.06 -22.80
CA TYR A 79 -8.06 -4.41 -22.21
C TYR A 79 -6.90 -4.08 -23.16
N ARG A 80 -5.91 -3.34 -22.66
CA ARG A 80 -4.65 -3.13 -23.38
C ARG A 80 -3.59 -4.05 -22.78
N ARG A 81 -2.73 -4.63 -23.62
CA ARG A 81 -1.63 -5.48 -23.15
C ARG A 81 -0.69 -4.76 -22.17
N ALA A 82 -0.59 -3.43 -22.25
CA ALA A 82 0.15 -2.62 -21.27
C ALA A 82 -0.39 -2.78 -19.84
N GLU A 83 -1.65 -3.13 -19.66
CA GLU A 83 -2.30 -3.34 -18.36
C GLU A 83 -1.86 -4.68 -17.71
N GLU A 84 -1.27 -5.61 -18.49
CA GLU A 84 -0.62 -6.82 -17.94
C GLU A 84 0.59 -6.47 -17.06
N ILE A 85 1.21 -5.31 -17.30
CA ILE A 85 2.46 -4.92 -16.62
C ILE A 85 2.24 -4.73 -15.12
N ILE A 86 1.05 -4.32 -14.70
CA ILE A 86 0.70 -4.13 -13.28
C ILE A 86 0.78 -5.47 -12.54
N PHE A 87 0.22 -6.54 -13.10
CA PHE A 87 0.30 -7.87 -12.51
C PHE A 87 1.74 -8.36 -12.44
N TYR A 88 2.54 -8.07 -13.48
CA TYR A 88 3.95 -8.37 -13.46
C TYR A 88 4.67 -7.66 -12.30
N TYR A 89 4.43 -6.35 -12.08
CA TYR A 89 5.02 -5.60 -10.97
C TYR A 89 4.62 -6.13 -9.59
N GLY A 90 3.37 -6.60 -9.42
CA GLY A 90 2.95 -7.24 -8.18
C GLY A 90 3.53 -8.63 -7.95
N TYR A 91 3.71 -9.38 -9.03
CA TYR A 91 4.17 -10.77 -8.97
C TYR A 91 5.70 -10.88 -8.88
N GLN A 92 6.45 -10.00 -9.53
CA GLN A 92 7.91 -10.01 -9.56
C GLN A 92 8.56 -10.08 -8.16
N PRO A 93 8.12 -9.32 -7.13
CA PRO A 93 8.68 -9.44 -5.78
C PRO A 93 8.50 -10.82 -5.17
N LEU A 94 7.45 -11.55 -5.52
CA LEU A 94 7.18 -12.89 -4.99
C LEU A 94 7.95 -13.98 -5.72
N GLU A 95 8.37 -13.71 -6.96
CA GLU A 95 9.19 -14.63 -7.73
C GLU A 95 10.65 -14.60 -7.30
N ILE A 96 11.19 -13.42 -7.01
CA ILE A 96 12.62 -13.21 -6.85
C ILE A 96 13.10 -13.87 -5.54
N ARG A 97 13.83 -14.97 -5.71
CA ARG A 97 14.30 -15.83 -4.62
C ARG A 97 15.35 -15.21 -3.72
N SER A 98 16.00 -14.13 -4.15
CA SER A 98 17.13 -13.57 -3.39
C SER A 98 16.70 -13.01 -2.03
N ASN A 99 15.41 -12.76 -1.81
CA ASN A 99 14.91 -12.20 -0.57
C ASN A 99 13.60 -12.90 -0.12
N PRO A 100 13.69 -14.06 0.54
CA PRO A 100 12.50 -14.81 0.92
C PRO A 100 11.78 -14.13 2.07
N LEU A 101 10.63 -13.53 1.79
CA LEU A 101 9.69 -13.08 2.83
C LEU A 101 9.38 -14.22 3.81
N PRO A 102 9.17 -13.91 5.11
CA PRO A 102 8.61 -14.88 6.04
C PRO A 102 7.37 -15.54 5.46
N ARG A 103 7.23 -16.86 5.65
CA ARG A 103 6.14 -17.64 5.02
C ARG A 103 4.75 -17.05 5.31
N SER A 104 4.51 -16.57 6.53
CA SER A 104 3.24 -15.91 6.91
C SER A 104 2.99 -14.65 6.09
N LEU A 105 4.00 -13.78 5.96
CA LEU A 105 3.90 -12.56 5.16
C LEU A 105 3.73 -12.86 3.67
N ARG A 106 4.40 -13.89 3.14
CA ARG A 106 4.20 -14.34 1.75
C ARG A 106 2.77 -14.76 1.50
N LEU A 107 2.20 -15.62 2.36
CA LEU A 107 0.81 -16.08 2.24
C LEU A 107 -0.19 -14.92 2.35
N LEU A 108 0.11 -13.93 3.20
CA LEU A 108 -0.69 -12.73 3.31
C LEU A 108 -0.63 -11.87 2.05
N VAL A 109 0.55 -11.69 1.44
CA VAL A 109 0.69 -10.97 0.17
C VAL A 109 -0.05 -11.71 -0.95
N GLU A 110 0.01 -13.05 -0.99
CA GLU A 110 -0.81 -13.85 -1.89
C GLU A 110 -2.31 -13.59 -1.67
N GLN A 111 -2.77 -13.59 -0.42
CA GLN A 111 -4.17 -13.28 -0.09
C GLN A 111 -4.58 -11.88 -0.54
N TYR A 112 -3.72 -10.88 -0.32
CA TYR A 112 -3.95 -9.50 -0.72
C TYR A 112 -4.06 -9.35 -2.25
N MET A 113 -3.18 -10.03 -2.99
CA MET A 113 -3.26 -10.10 -4.45
C MET A 113 -4.48 -10.86 -4.94
N LEU A 114 -4.86 -11.97 -4.29
CA LEU A 114 -6.08 -12.71 -4.61
C LEU A 114 -7.32 -11.84 -4.44
N PHE A 115 -7.38 -11.05 -3.36
CA PHE A 115 -8.45 -10.10 -3.15
C PHE A 115 -8.52 -9.06 -4.29
N PHE A 116 -7.39 -8.48 -4.67
CA PHE A 116 -7.33 -7.57 -5.80
C PHE A 116 -7.84 -8.23 -7.10
N MET A 117 -7.32 -9.40 -7.44
CA MET A 117 -7.61 -10.11 -8.68
C MET A 117 -9.03 -10.64 -8.80
N ASN A 118 -9.57 -11.22 -7.72
CA ASN A 118 -10.84 -11.94 -7.75
C ASN A 118 -12.03 -11.10 -7.28
N THR A 119 -11.78 -10.05 -6.51
CA THR A 119 -12.85 -9.26 -5.88
C THR A 119 -12.84 -7.83 -6.38
N PHE A 120 -11.74 -7.11 -6.17
CA PHE A 120 -11.71 -5.68 -6.40
C PHE A 120 -11.62 -5.29 -7.88
N LEU A 121 -10.73 -5.92 -8.65
CA LEU A 121 -10.55 -5.63 -10.06
C LEU A 121 -11.83 -5.92 -10.89
N PRO A 122 -12.51 -7.08 -10.74
CA PRO A 122 -13.78 -7.31 -11.43
C PRO A 122 -14.84 -6.27 -11.09
N PHE A 123 -14.94 -5.86 -9.82
CA PHE A 123 -15.82 -4.76 -9.41
C PHE A 123 -15.46 -3.46 -10.13
N ALA A 124 -14.19 -3.05 -10.09
CA ALA A 124 -13.73 -1.81 -10.69
C ALA A 124 -13.91 -1.77 -12.22
N VAL A 125 -13.73 -2.91 -12.90
CA VAL A 125 -14.01 -3.06 -14.34
C VAL A 125 -15.52 -3.07 -14.61
N GLY A 126 -16.33 -3.72 -13.76
CA GLY A 126 -17.79 -3.76 -13.89
C GLY A 126 -18.46 -2.39 -13.76
N LEU A 127 -17.79 -1.42 -13.14
CA LEU A 127 -18.25 -0.03 -13.08
C LEU A 127 -18.14 0.72 -14.41
N LYS A 128 -17.40 0.20 -15.40
CA LYS A 128 -17.30 0.77 -16.74
C LYS A 128 -18.62 0.58 -17.51
N SER A 129 -19.60 1.43 -17.23
CA SER A 129 -20.81 1.58 -18.04
C SER A 129 -20.47 2.26 -19.38
N PRO A 130 -21.23 2.07 -20.48
CA PRO A 130 -20.99 2.69 -21.79
C PRO A 130 -20.92 4.23 -21.87
N GLY A 131 -20.94 4.95 -20.74
CA GLY A 131 -20.64 6.39 -20.63
C GLY A 131 -19.35 6.72 -19.87
N PHE A 132 -18.56 5.73 -19.44
CA PHE A 132 -17.24 5.95 -18.83
C PHE A 132 -16.20 6.27 -19.92
N HIS A 133 -15.51 7.40 -19.79
CA HIS A 133 -14.61 7.96 -20.78
C HIS A 133 -13.18 7.40 -20.67
N GLU A 134 -12.32 7.67 -21.67
CA GLU A 134 -10.92 7.20 -21.72
C GLU A 134 -10.06 7.66 -20.52
N THR A 135 -10.46 8.75 -19.83
CA THR A 135 -9.88 9.19 -18.55
C THR A 135 -9.96 8.12 -17.46
N ASP A 136 -10.92 7.21 -17.56
CA ASP A 136 -11.22 6.23 -16.51
C ASP A 136 -10.34 4.97 -16.64
N ASN A 137 -9.80 4.69 -17.84
CA ASN A 137 -8.76 3.66 -18.00
C ASN A 137 -7.46 4.06 -17.29
N LYS A 138 -7.06 5.34 -17.39
CA LYS A 138 -5.91 5.86 -16.63
C LYS A 138 -6.13 5.70 -15.12
N TYR A 139 -7.36 5.89 -14.67
CA TYR A 139 -7.72 5.75 -13.27
C TYR A 139 -7.56 4.31 -12.77
N LEU A 140 -8.10 3.31 -13.48
CA LEU A 140 -7.91 1.90 -13.11
C LEU A 140 -6.44 1.48 -13.11
N MET A 141 -5.65 2.04 -14.04
CA MET A 141 -4.21 1.81 -14.07
C MET A 141 -3.51 2.40 -12.85
N SER A 142 -3.83 3.66 -12.48
CA SER A 142 -3.34 4.30 -11.25
C SER A 142 -3.66 3.46 -10.03
N LEU A 143 -4.91 3.02 -9.93
CA LEU A 143 -5.41 2.20 -8.82
C LEU A 143 -4.73 0.83 -8.72
N GLY A 144 -4.55 0.16 -9.86
CA GLY A 144 -3.78 -1.08 -9.94
C GLY A 144 -2.34 -0.86 -9.52
N GLU A 145 -1.71 0.22 -9.99
CA GLU A 145 -0.36 0.60 -9.59
C GLU A 145 -0.25 0.84 -8.08
N CYS A 146 -1.20 1.57 -7.47
CA CYS A 146 -1.26 1.78 -6.02
C CYS A 146 -1.32 0.45 -5.26
N TYR A 147 -2.16 -0.50 -5.69
CA TYR A 147 -2.23 -1.83 -5.09
C TYR A 147 -0.88 -2.55 -5.16
N MET A 148 -0.23 -2.49 -6.32
CA MET A 148 1.04 -3.17 -6.55
C MET A 148 2.20 -2.51 -5.80
N ARG A 149 2.15 -1.19 -5.55
CA ARG A 149 3.13 -0.49 -4.70
C ARG A 149 3.18 -1.05 -3.28
N VAL A 150 2.04 -1.44 -2.70
CA VAL A 150 2.00 -2.11 -1.38
C VAL A 150 2.76 -3.43 -1.44
N ILE A 151 2.49 -4.26 -2.44
CA ILE A 151 3.13 -5.57 -2.62
C ILE A 151 4.62 -5.41 -2.90
N TYR A 152 4.98 -4.45 -3.73
CA TYR A 152 6.35 -4.09 -4.05
C TYR A 152 7.10 -3.63 -2.81
N ALA A 153 6.52 -2.74 -2.00
CA ALA A 153 7.10 -2.28 -0.75
C ALA A 153 7.37 -3.45 0.21
N LEU A 154 6.48 -4.44 0.27
CA LEU A 154 6.68 -5.60 1.14
C LEU A 154 7.74 -6.54 0.57
N GLY A 155 7.65 -6.91 -0.71
CA GLY A 155 8.50 -7.93 -1.33
C GLY A 155 9.90 -7.48 -1.75
N PHE A 156 10.10 -6.20 -2.08
CA PHE A 156 11.41 -5.66 -2.44
C PHE A 156 12.09 -4.87 -1.32
N SER A 157 11.46 -4.77 -0.16
CA SER A 157 12.12 -4.16 0.98
C SER A 157 13.25 -5.07 1.47
N SER A 158 14.48 -4.65 1.17
CA SER A 158 15.70 -5.19 1.81
C SER A 158 15.69 -5.01 3.33
N TYR A 159 14.73 -4.29 3.90
CA TYR A 159 14.62 -4.09 5.34
C TYR A 159 14.17 -5.36 6.06
N PHE A 160 13.13 -6.04 5.56
CA PHE A 160 12.67 -7.30 6.15
C PHE A 160 13.76 -8.37 6.06
N GLU A 161 14.41 -8.47 4.90
CA GLU A 161 15.53 -9.38 4.68
C GLU A 161 16.63 -9.18 5.72
N ARG A 162 17.14 -7.95 5.82
CA ARG A 162 18.25 -7.61 6.71
C ARG A 162 17.86 -7.84 8.16
N ARG A 163 16.63 -7.51 8.55
CA ARG A 163 16.14 -7.76 9.91
C ARG A 163 15.98 -9.26 10.18
N GLN A 164 15.45 -10.02 9.24
CA GLN A 164 15.26 -11.46 9.39
C GLN A 164 16.61 -12.16 9.50
N MET A 165 17.56 -11.85 8.62
CA MET A 165 18.93 -12.39 8.67
C MET A 165 19.65 -12.00 9.97
N ALA A 166 19.39 -10.82 10.50
CA ALA A 166 19.94 -10.38 11.78
C ALA A 166 19.16 -10.90 13.01
N GLY A 167 18.07 -11.65 12.84
CA GLY A 167 17.21 -12.09 13.95
C GLY A 167 16.44 -10.95 14.65
N LEU A 168 16.32 -9.79 14.01
CA LEU A 168 15.66 -8.59 14.53
C LEU A 168 14.20 -8.44 14.07
N LEU A 169 13.72 -9.34 13.20
CA LEU A 169 12.33 -9.33 12.74
C LEU A 169 11.45 -10.02 13.78
N ARG A 170 10.68 -9.23 14.53
CA ARG A 170 9.83 -9.72 15.62
C ARG A 170 8.47 -10.19 15.11
N THR A 171 7.89 -11.17 15.81
CA THR A 171 6.56 -11.70 15.52
C THR A 171 5.48 -10.62 15.54
N ASN A 172 5.50 -9.71 16.53
CA ASN A 172 4.50 -8.64 16.61
C ASN A 172 4.56 -7.66 15.43
N GLN A 173 5.74 -7.44 14.83
CA GLN A 173 5.84 -6.62 13.62
C GLN A 173 5.11 -7.26 12.45
N LEU A 174 5.29 -8.57 12.27
CA LEU A 174 4.60 -9.34 11.24
C LEU A 174 3.08 -9.37 11.49
N LEU A 175 2.66 -9.55 12.74
CA LEU A 175 1.24 -9.51 13.12
C LEU A 175 0.60 -8.13 12.84
N LEU A 176 1.29 -7.03 13.14
CA LEU A 176 0.76 -5.70 12.85
C LEU A 176 0.60 -5.45 11.35
N ILE A 177 1.58 -5.86 10.54
CA ILE A 177 1.48 -5.80 9.07
C ILE A 177 0.29 -6.63 8.59
N GLU A 178 0.11 -7.82 9.17
CA GLU A 178 -1.02 -8.70 8.90
C GLU A 178 -2.37 -8.05 9.21
N LEU A 179 -2.51 -7.48 10.40
CA LEU A 179 -3.73 -6.80 10.82
C LEU A 179 -4.06 -5.64 9.90
N ILE A 180 -3.08 -4.83 9.53
CA ILE A 180 -3.28 -3.65 8.68
C ILE A 180 -3.66 -4.04 7.25
N LEU A 181 -3.02 -5.05 6.66
CA LEU A 181 -3.39 -5.54 5.33
C LEU A 181 -4.78 -6.17 5.31
N LYS A 182 -5.18 -6.88 6.37
CA LYS A 182 -6.54 -7.42 6.49
C LYS A 182 -7.57 -6.31 6.65
N ALA A 183 -7.31 -5.36 7.55
CA ALA A 183 -8.18 -4.21 7.76
C ALA A 183 -8.37 -3.38 6.48
N SER A 184 -7.32 -3.19 5.68
CA SER A 184 -7.42 -2.46 4.41
C SER A 184 -8.29 -3.22 3.39
N MET A 185 -8.14 -4.53 3.26
CA MET A 185 -9.02 -5.33 2.41
C MET A 185 -10.49 -5.26 2.86
N ASP A 186 -10.74 -5.33 4.17
CA ASP A 186 -12.11 -5.28 4.71
C ASP A 186 -12.75 -3.91 4.53
N LEU A 187 -11.96 -2.83 4.66
CA LEU A 187 -12.41 -1.46 4.35
C LEU A 187 -12.80 -1.33 2.87
N VAL A 188 -11.97 -1.85 1.96
CA VAL A 188 -12.27 -1.85 0.53
C VAL A 188 -13.55 -2.63 0.24
N LYS A 189 -13.75 -3.81 0.85
CA LYS A 189 -15.01 -4.58 0.72
C LYS A 189 -16.21 -3.78 1.20
N ALA A 190 -16.11 -3.11 2.35
CA ALA A 190 -17.20 -2.31 2.90
C ALA A 190 -17.61 -1.20 1.92
N TRP A 191 -16.64 -0.52 1.30
CA TRP A 191 -16.91 0.51 0.31
C TRP A 191 -17.50 -0.04 -0.99
N MET A 192 -17.03 -1.21 -1.45
CA MET A 192 -17.65 -1.90 -2.59
C MET A 192 -19.13 -2.23 -2.32
N ILE A 193 -19.45 -2.70 -1.10
CA ILE A 193 -20.83 -3.01 -0.70
C ILE A 193 -21.69 -1.74 -0.69
N LEU A 194 -21.18 -0.64 -0.12
CA LEU A 194 -21.88 0.65 -0.11
C LEU A 194 -22.15 1.14 -1.53
N ALA A 195 -21.14 1.13 -2.40
CA ALA A 195 -21.30 1.52 -3.80
C ALA A 195 -22.27 0.62 -4.58
N ALA A 196 -22.31 -0.68 -4.28
CA ALA A 196 -23.26 -1.61 -4.88
C ALA A 196 -24.70 -1.39 -4.39
N SER A 197 -24.88 -0.95 -3.15
CA SER A 197 -26.18 -0.66 -2.55
C SER A 197 -26.81 0.66 -3.04
N ALA A 198 -26.01 1.50 -3.71
CA ALA A 198 -26.45 2.74 -4.31
C ALA A 198 -27.59 2.53 -5.33
N GLY A 199 -28.60 3.42 -5.29
CA GLY A 199 -29.70 3.44 -6.24
C GLY A 199 -29.21 3.70 -7.68
N PRO A 200 -29.96 3.29 -8.73
CA PRO A 200 -29.51 3.41 -10.12
C PRO A 200 -29.07 4.83 -10.53
N ALA A 201 -29.70 5.86 -9.96
CA ALA A 201 -29.41 7.26 -10.25
C ALA A 201 -28.09 7.78 -9.65
N THR A 202 -27.67 7.26 -8.49
CA THR A 202 -26.45 7.70 -7.78
C THR A 202 -25.29 6.71 -7.89
N ARG A 203 -25.56 5.49 -8.36
CA ARG A 203 -24.59 4.38 -8.41
C ARG A 203 -23.25 4.75 -9.03
N ILE A 204 -23.25 5.48 -10.15
CA ILE A 204 -22.00 5.88 -10.82
C ILE A 204 -21.19 6.84 -9.94
N TRP A 205 -21.85 7.88 -9.40
CA TRP A 205 -21.18 8.88 -8.56
C TRP A 205 -20.65 8.29 -7.26
N GLU A 206 -21.45 7.45 -6.60
CA GLU A 206 -21.05 6.75 -5.39
C GLU A 206 -19.91 5.75 -5.67
N ALA A 207 -19.96 5.06 -6.81
CA ALA A 207 -18.89 4.16 -7.22
C ALA A 207 -17.58 4.88 -7.53
N VAL A 208 -17.61 6.02 -8.24
CA VAL A 208 -16.41 6.84 -8.48
C VAL A 208 -15.88 7.41 -7.16
N GLY A 209 -16.76 7.87 -6.27
CA GLY A 209 -16.38 8.32 -4.92
C GLY A 209 -15.74 7.20 -4.11
N CYS A 210 -16.29 5.98 -4.17
CA CYS A 210 -15.73 4.78 -3.57
C CYS A 210 -14.32 4.49 -4.11
N LEU A 211 -14.15 4.48 -5.44
CA LEU A 211 -12.85 4.23 -6.06
C LEU A 211 -11.78 5.25 -5.59
N LYS A 212 -12.12 6.54 -5.54
CA LYS A 212 -11.22 7.59 -5.02
C LYS A 212 -10.83 7.37 -3.56
N ARG A 213 -11.78 6.95 -2.72
CA ARG A 213 -11.50 6.61 -1.33
C ARG A 213 -10.58 5.40 -1.22
N VAL A 214 -10.83 4.35 -2.03
CA VAL A 214 -9.98 3.17 -2.08
C VAL A 214 -8.55 3.53 -2.48
N GLU A 215 -8.36 4.30 -3.55
CA GLU A 215 -7.04 4.76 -3.98
C GLU A 215 -6.31 5.54 -2.89
N ALA A 216 -7.00 6.49 -2.25
CA ALA A 216 -6.44 7.28 -1.15
C ALA A 216 -5.99 6.40 0.03
N GLU A 217 -6.78 5.39 0.41
CA GLU A 217 -6.38 4.48 1.50
C GLU A 217 -5.25 3.54 1.15
N ILE A 218 -5.20 3.03 -0.08
CA ILE A 218 -4.07 2.20 -0.52
C ILE A 218 -2.79 3.03 -0.54
N TYR A 219 -2.88 4.29 -0.98
CA TYR A 219 -1.76 5.20 -0.93
C TYR A 219 -1.31 5.49 0.51
N ARG A 220 -2.26 5.76 1.42
CA ARG A 220 -1.97 5.90 2.86
C ARG A 220 -1.31 4.66 3.44
N LEU A 221 -1.87 3.48 3.16
CA LEU A 221 -1.32 2.19 3.56
C LEU A 221 0.13 2.02 3.10
N TYR A 222 0.41 2.31 1.82
CA TYR A 222 1.77 2.29 1.27
C TYR A 222 2.71 3.23 2.04
N GLN A 223 2.27 4.47 2.28
CA GLN A 223 3.05 5.44 3.05
C GLN A 223 3.29 4.98 4.49
N THR A 224 2.28 4.42 5.16
CA THR A 224 2.40 3.86 6.52
C THR A 224 3.38 2.69 6.55
N LEU A 225 3.32 1.79 5.57
CA LEU A 225 4.27 0.68 5.47
C LEU A 225 5.70 1.21 5.35
N ILE A 226 5.97 2.14 4.44
CA ILE A 226 7.32 2.66 4.22
C ILE A 226 7.83 3.48 5.41
N SER A 227 7.02 4.41 5.89
CA SER A 227 7.43 5.37 6.92
C SER A 227 7.52 4.77 8.31
N PHE A 228 6.69 3.78 8.61
CA PHE A 228 6.58 3.19 9.93
C PHE A 228 7.15 1.76 9.97
N PHE A 229 6.51 0.80 9.30
CA PHE A 229 6.87 -0.62 9.45
C PHE A 229 8.20 -0.99 8.79
N LEU A 230 8.54 -0.34 7.70
CA LEU A 230 9.77 -0.56 6.94
C LEU A 230 10.90 0.41 7.30
N SER A 231 10.68 1.29 8.27
CA SER A 231 11.68 2.28 8.65
C SER A 231 12.53 1.83 9.82
N ALA A 232 13.74 2.38 9.89
CA ALA A 232 14.66 2.20 11.02
C ALA A 232 14.09 2.67 12.36
N ARG A 233 13.01 3.47 12.36
CA ARG A 233 12.44 4.15 13.53
C ARG A 233 11.56 3.23 14.37
N PHE A 234 10.93 2.21 13.78
CA PHE A 234 10.07 1.30 14.50
C PHE A 234 10.89 0.22 15.22
N ARG A 235 11.29 0.53 16.47
CA ARG A 235 12.13 -0.34 17.32
C ARG A 235 11.52 -0.68 18.68
N SER A 236 10.42 -0.06 19.09
CA SER A 236 9.85 -0.27 20.43
C SER A 236 9.01 -1.54 20.50
N GLU A 237 9.56 -2.59 21.10
CA GLU A 237 8.84 -3.85 21.37
C GLU A 237 7.60 -3.63 22.23
N ARG A 238 7.74 -2.76 23.24
CA ARG A 238 6.66 -2.41 24.15
C ARG A 238 5.50 -1.77 23.39
N LEU A 239 5.79 -0.87 22.45
CA LEU A 239 4.76 -0.25 21.62
C LEU A 239 4.10 -1.30 20.71
N GLU A 240 4.89 -2.18 20.09
CA GLU A 240 4.35 -3.27 19.26
C GLU A 240 3.38 -4.16 20.04
N LEU A 241 3.76 -4.57 21.25
CA LEU A 241 2.93 -5.40 22.10
C LEU A 241 1.64 -4.69 22.55
N LEU A 242 1.74 -3.40 22.90
CA LEU A 242 0.57 -2.58 23.25
C LEU A 242 -0.39 -2.46 22.07
N LEU A 243 0.12 -2.19 20.85
CA LEU A 243 -0.70 -2.10 19.64
C LEU A 243 -1.38 -3.44 19.32
N VAL A 244 -0.64 -4.54 19.34
CA VAL A 244 -1.21 -5.87 19.09
C VAL A 244 -2.30 -6.21 20.10
N ARG A 245 -2.06 -5.96 21.39
CA ARG A 245 -3.04 -6.21 22.45
C ARG A 245 -4.29 -5.36 22.23
N TYR A 246 -4.12 -4.05 22.03
CA TYR A 246 -5.23 -3.13 21.80
C TYR A 246 -6.07 -3.54 20.58
N LEU A 247 -5.43 -3.93 19.48
CA LEU A 247 -6.12 -4.38 18.26
C LEU A 247 -6.78 -5.77 18.41
N SER A 248 -6.34 -6.58 19.38
CA SER A 248 -6.93 -7.91 19.66
C SER A 248 -8.19 -7.86 20.52
N GLU A 249 -8.51 -6.70 21.10
CA GLU A 249 -9.66 -6.48 22.00
C GLU A 249 -10.72 -5.58 21.31
N PRO A 250 -11.40 -6.05 20.23
CA PRO A 250 -12.21 -5.18 19.36
C PRO A 250 -13.42 -4.53 20.04
N ASN A 251 -13.90 -5.12 21.14
CA ASN A 251 -15.05 -4.60 21.89
C ASN A 251 -14.67 -3.47 22.86
N ASP A 252 -13.38 -3.21 23.09
CA ASP A 252 -12.87 -2.22 24.05
C ASP A 252 -11.97 -1.18 23.39
N LEU A 253 -12.18 -0.93 22.09
CA LEU A 253 -11.49 0.16 21.40
C LEU A 253 -12.01 1.49 21.93
N ASN A 254 -11.12 2.24 22.59
CA ASN A 254 -11.39 3.60 23.00
C ASN A 254 -11.49 4.51 21.76
N MET A 255 -12.73 4.68 21.28
CA MET A 255 -13.04 5.50 20.11
C MET A 255 -12.74 6.98 20.34
N GLU A 256 -12.68 7.47 21.58
CA GLU A 256 -12.29 8.86 21.87
C GLU A 256 -10.81 9.07 21.56
N VAL A 257 -9.96 8.11 21.93
CA VAL A 257 -8.53 8.15 21.58
C VAL A 257 -8.35 8.14 20.07
N ILE A 258 -9.08 7.27 19.35
CA ILE A 258 -9.00 7.21 17.88
C ILE A 258 -9.41 8.54 17.25
N LYS A 259 -10.54 9.12 17.67
CA LYS A 259 -10.98 10.45 17.19
C LYS A 259 -9.98 11.55 17.52
N GLY A 260 -9.35 11.48 18.69
CA GLY A 260 -8.29 12.40 19.08
C GLY A 260 -7.06 12.29 18.19
N LEU A 261 -6.67 11.07 17.82
CA LEU A 261 -5.58 10.82 16.87
C LEU A 261 -5.92 11.31 15.46
N ASP A 262 -7.14 11.07 14.97
CA ASP A 262 -7.60 11.56 13.66
C ASP A 262 -7.53 13.10 13.61
N THR A 263 -8.03 13.76 14.66
CA THR A 263 -7.99 15.23 14.77
C THR A 263 -6.55 15.75 14.81
N ALA A 264 -5.67 15.07 15.54
CA ALA A 264 -4.26 15.44 15.62
C ALA A 264 -3.53 15.26 14.28
N GLU A 265 -3.85 14.20 13.53
CA GLU A 265 -3.30 13.96 12.20
C GLU A 265 -3.80 14.99 11.18
N GLU A 266 -5.11 15.29 11.15
CA GLU A 266 -5.67 16.35 10.30
C GLU A 266 -4.99 17.69 10.55
N TYR A 267 -4.81 18.03 11.82
CA TYR A 267 -4.09 19.23 12.24
C TYR A 267 -2.63 19.21 11.78
N PHE A 268 -1.92 18.09 11.95
CA PHE A 268 -0.53 17.93 11.49
C PHE A 268 -0.40 18.09 9.97
N GLN A 269 -1.36 17.59 9.19
CA GLN A 269 -1.37 17.74 7.74
C GLN A 269 -1.56 19.20 7.31
N ARG A 270 -2.51 19.92 7.93
CA ARG A 270 -2.73 21.36 7.69
C ARG A 270 -1.53 22.22 8.08
N TYR A 271 -0.83 21.83 9.15
CA TYR A 271 0.44 22.45 9.50
C TYR A 271 1.51 22.24 8.41
N ASN A 272 1.66 21.02 7.88
CA ASN A 272 2.65 20.73 6.84
C ASN A 272 2.37 21.43 5.50
N THR A 273 1.10 21.71 5.18
CA THR A 273 0.73 22.49 3.98
C THR A 273 0.90 24.01 4.17
N GLY A 274 1.20 24.45 5.40
CA GLY A 274 1.33 25.87 5.75
C GLY A 274 -0.02 26.58 5.94
N GLU A 275 -1.12 25.83 6.02
CA GLU A 275 -2.46 26.40 6.30
C GLU A 275 -2.62 26.83 7.76
N GLU A 276 -1.87 26.21 8.67
CA GLU A 276 -1.89 26.53 10.10
C GLU A 276 -0.49 26.77 10.66
N GLU A 277 -0.36 27.71 11.59
CA GLU A 277 0.87 27.89 12.36
C GLU A 277 1.07 26.72 13.33
N ARG A 278 2.34 26.39 13.60
CA ARG A 278 2.68 25.33 14.58
C ARG A 278 2.01 25.68 15.89
N PRO A 279 1.26 24.75 16.52
CA PRO A 279 0.65 25.03 17.79
C PRO A 279 1.81 25.28 18.74
N ARG A 280 1.88 26.50 19.27
CA ARG A 280 2.80 26.78 20.36
C ARG A 280 2.32 25.88 21.49
N ILE A 281 3.02 24.78 21.71
CA ILE A 281 2.83 23.96 22.91
C ILE A 281 3.06 24.92 24.04
N ARG A 282 1.98 25.46 24.61
CA ARG A 282 2.08 26.27 25.80
C ARG A 282 2.61 25.30 26.85
N PRO A 283 3.76 25.56 27.47
CA PRO A 283 4.17 24.75 28.59
C PRO A 283 2.99 24.70 29.58
N PRO A 284 2.73 23.54 30.20
CA PRO A 284 1.66 23.44 31.19
C PRO A 284 1.86 24.59 32.17
N THR A 285 0.83 25.45 32.28
CA THR A 285 0.84 26.53 33.25
C THR A 285 1.07 25.85 34.59
N PRO A 286 2.17 26.15 35.32
CA PRO A 286 2.37 25.52 36.61
C PRO A 286 1.14 25.84 37.46
N ASP A 287 0.51 24.80 38.01
CA ASP A 287 -0.58 24.97 38.95
C ASP A 287 -0.02 25.80 40.11
N LEU A 288 -0.50 27.04 40.22
CA LEU A 288 -0.19 27.90 41.34
C LEU A 288 -1.09 27.41 42.49
N ASP A 289 -0.54 26.49 43.28
CA ASP A 289 -1.04 26.15 44.62
C ASP A 289 -0.95 27.35 45.58
#